data_AF-A0A7X7TKJ0-F1
#
_entry.id   AF-A0A7X7TKJ0-F1
#
_cell.length_a   1.000
_cell.length_b   1.000
_cell.length_c   1.000
_cell.angle_alpha   90.00
_cell.angle_beta   90.00
_cell.angle_gamma   90.00
#
_symmetry.space_group_name_H-M   'P 1'
#
loop_
_entity.id
_entity.type
_entity.pdbx_description
1 polymer ?
#
loop_
_entity_poly.entity_id
_entity_poly.type
_entity_poly.pdbx_seq_one_letter_code
_entity_poly.pdbx_strand_id
1 'polypeptide(L)' 'MIKKTASRILDKLEHLKVDPYHTVGTKKLSGKLTSLFRLRIGNYRAVYQINDDDYIVTILVIGPRGNIYDQL' A
#
# COMPACT_ATOMS: atom_id res chain seq x y z
N MET A 1 13.35 -10.92 -17.16
CA MET A 1 13.79 -10.62 -15.78
C MET A 1 12.87 -9.56 -15.18
N ILE A 2 12.04 -9.90 -14.20
CA ILE A 2 11.32 -8.89 -13.40
C ILE A 2 12.39 -8.07 -12.65
N LYS A 3 12.43 -6.74 -12.88
CA LYS A 3 13.38 -5.85 -12.18
C LYS A 3 13.19 -6.04 -10.67
N LYS A 4 14.28 -6.18 -9.90
CA LYS A 4 14.31 -6.46 -8.44
C LYS A 4 13.31 -5.64 -7.61
N THR A 5 13.04 -4.40 -8.02
CA THR A 5 12.04 -3.52 -7.39
C THR A 5 10.61 -4.04 -7.53
N ALA A 6 10.21 -4.50 -8.71
CA ALA A 6 8.85 -4.96 -8.97
C ALA A 6 8.54 -6.25 -8.20
N SER A 7 9.49 -7.19 -8.13
CA SER A 7 9.37 -8.40 -7.30
C SER A 7 9.17 -8.03 -5.82
N ARG A 8 10.01 -7.14 -5.27
CA ARG A 8 9.87 -6.67 -3.88
C ARG A 8 8.55 -5.94 -3.61
N ILE A 9 7.98 -5.26 -4.61
CA ILE A 9 6.65 -4.65 -4.50
C ILE A 9 5.60 -5.75 -4.43
N LEU A 10 5.60 -6.67 -5.38
CA LEU A 10 4.64 -7.77 -5.43
C LEU A 10 4.67 -8.59 -4.14
N ASP A 11 5.85 -9.00 -3.67
CA ASP A 11 6.01 -9.77 -2.43
C ASP A 11 5.38 -9.04 -1.23
N LYS A 12 5.52 -7.71 -1.15
CA LYS A 12 4.90 -6.95 -0.06
C LYS A 12 3.40 -6.75 -0.19
N LEU A 13 2.87 -6.68 -1.41
CA LEU A 13 1.42 -6.62 -1.64
C LEU A 13 0.75 -7.96 -1.30
N GLU A 14 1.41 -9.08 -1.56
CA GLU A 14 0.89 -10.42 -1.23
C GLU A 14 0.59 -10.59 0.27
N HIS A 15 1.37 -9.97 1.15
CA HIS A 15 1.10 -10.01 2.59
C HIS A 15 -0.23 -9.33 2.99
N LEU A 16 -0.72 -8.38 2.19
CA LEU A 16 -2.01 -7.72 2.46
C LEU A 16 -3.19 -8.68 2.34
N LYS A 17 -3.04 -9.82 1.65
CA LYS A 17 -4.09 -10.85 1.57
C LYS A 17 -4.33 -11.54 2.92
N VAL A 18 -3.31 -11.57 3.78
CA VAL A 18 -3.38 -12.25 5.09
C VAL A 18 -3.82 -11.29 6.18
N ASP A 19 -3.21 -10.11 6.25
CA ASP A 19 -3.57 -9.07 7.22
C ASP A 19 -3.31 -7.68 6.65
N PRO A 20 -4.32 -7.08 5.99
CA PRO A 20 -4.16 -5.76 5.38
C PRO A 20 -4.09 -4.63 6.42
N TYR A 21 -4.46 -4.86 7.67
CA TYR A 21 -4.44 -3.85 8.73
C TYR A 21 -3.09 -3.75 9.43
N HIS A 22 -2.41 -4.89 9.62
CA HIS A 22 -1.18 -4.96 10.45
C HIS A 22 0.05 -5.48 9.72
N THR A 23 -0.02 -5.69 8.40
CA THR A 23 1.18 -6.00 7.59
C THR A 23 2.32 -5.02 7.92
N VAL A 24 3.53 -5.55 8.13
CA VAL A 24 4.70 -4.73 8.50
C VAL A 24 4.92 -3.61 7.48
N GLY A 25 4.94 -2.37 7.98
CA GLY A 25 5.11 -1.15 7.18
C GLY A 25 3.78 -0.44 6.85
N THR A 26 2.64 -1.05 7.17
CA THR A 26 1.33 -0.43 7.11
C THR A 26 1.21 0.70 8.13
N LYS A 27 0.51 1.76 7.75
CA LYS A 27 0.06 2.83 8.64
C LYS A 27 -1.23 3.41 8.08
N LYS A 28 -2.24 3.57 8.94
CA LYS A 28 -3.44 4.34 8.60
C LYS A 28 -3.06 5.81 8.36
N LEU A 29 -3.53 6.38 7.27
CA LEU A 29 -3.30 7.79 6.95
C LEU A 29 -4.24 8.67 7.80
N SER A 30 -3.94 9.97 7.82
CA SER A 30 -4.61 10.94 8.68
C SER A 30 -5.15 12.12 7.86
N GLY A 31 -5.93 12.99 8.50
CA GLY A 31 -6.53 14.16 7.84
C GLY A 31 -7.57 13.75 6.80
N LYS A 32 -7.48 14.30 5.58
CA LYS A 32 -8.42 13.98 4.50
C LYS A 32 -8.33 12.54 3.99
N LEU A 33 -7.26 11.81 4.34
CA LEU A 33 -7.00 10.45 3.85
C LEU A 33 -7.24 9.37 4.93
N THR A 34 -8.05 9.62 5.95
CA THR A 34 -8.28 8.68 7.07
C THR A 34 -8.91 7.35 6.68
N SER A 35 -9.54 7.26 5.51
CA SER A 35 -10.06 6.00 4.94
C SER A 35 -8.97 5.15 4.28
N LEU A 36 -7.75 5.66 4.14
CA LEU A 36 -6.66 5.03 3.41
C LEU A 36 -5.53 4.55 4.33
N PHE A 37 -4.77 3.61 3.82
CA PHE A 37 -3.59 3.03 4.45
C PHE A 37 -2.39 3.18 3.53
N ARG A 38 -1.20 3.22 4.12
CA ARG A 38 0.06 3.25 3.38
C ARG A 38 0.96 2.10 3.79
N LEU A 39 1.37 1.29 2.82
CA LEU A 39 2.39 0.26 2.96
C LEU A 39 3.77 0.80 2.54
N ARG A 40 4.77 0.69 3.43
CA ARG A 40 6.17 1.03 3.09
C ARG A 40 6.86 -0.15 2.43
N ILE A 41 7.42 0.07 1.25
CA ILE A 41 8.15 -0.93 0.47
C ILE A 41 9.54 -0.36 0.13
N GLY A 42 10.47 -0.38 1.10
CA GLY A 42 11.78 0.27 0.98
C GLY A 42 11.68 1.74 0.57
N ASN A 43 12.13 2.09 -0.64
CA ASN A 43 12.06 3.44 -1.21
C ASN A 43 10.73 3.78 -1.92
N TYR A 44 9.80 2.84 -1.98
CA TYR A 44 8.47 2.99 -2.54
C TYR A 44 7.40 2.94 -1.44
N ARG A 45 6.22 3.43 -1.78
CA ARG A 45 5.00 3.27 -0.99
C ARG A 45 3.89 2.77 -1.89
N ALA A 46 2.94 2.06 -1.30
CA ALA A 46 1.63 1.84 -1.87
C ALA A 46 0.61 2.53 -0.96
N VAL A 47 -0.37 3.20 -1.54
CA VAL A 47 -1.56 3.65 -0.84
C VAL A 47 -2.73 2.78 -1.26
N TYR A 48 -3.50 2.33 -0.29
CA TYR A 48 -4.57 1.38 -0.50
C TYR A 48 -5.74 1.64 0.43
N GLN A 49 -6.89 1.09 0.05
CA GLN A 49 -8.11 1.07 0.83
C GLN A 49 -8.50 -0.38 1.11
N ILE A 50 -9.15 -0.60 2.25
CA ILE A 50 -9.75 -1.88 2.61
C ILE A 50 -11.27 -1.68 2.59
N ASN A 51 -11.98 -2.57 1.92
CA ASN A 51 -13.42 -2.69 1.97
C ASN A 51 -13.73 -4.03 2.67
N ASP A 52 -14.22 -3.95 3.90
CA ASP A 52 -14.53 -5.12 4.73
C ASP A 52 -15.79 -5.85 4.27
N ASP A 53 -16.72 -5.16 3.62
CA ASP A 53 -17.99 -5.76 3.16
C ASP A 53 -17.74 -6.75 2.02
N ASP A 54 -16.81 -6.41 1.13
CA ASP A 54 -16.46 -7.21 -0.05
C ASP A 54 -15.17 -8.02 0.11
N TYR A 55 -14.46 -7.89 1.25
CA TYR A 55 -13.12 -8.43 1.48
C TYR A 55 -12.10 -8.03 0.41
N ILE A 56 -12.20 -6.80 -0.10
CA ILE A 56 -11.36 -6.27 -1.17
C ILE A 56 -10.34 -5.28 -0.62
N VAL A 57 -9.07 -5.50 -0.99
CA VAL A 57 -7.99 -4.53 -0.80
C VAL A 57 -7.68 -3.87 -2.15
N THR A 58 -7.96 -2.57 -2.27
CA THR A 58 -7.74 -1.82 -3.51
C THR A 58 -6.46 -1.01 -3.39
N ILE A 59 -5.48 -1.28 -4.26
CA ILE A 59 -4.28 -0.45 -4.36
C ILE A 59 -4.57 0.74 -5.27
N LEU A 60 -4.54 1.95 -4.71
CA LEU A 60 -4.86 3.19 -5.44
C LEU A 60 -3.66 3.71 -6.23
N VAL A 61 -2.48 3.69 -5.59
CA VAL A 61 -1.25 4.21 -6.20
C VAL A 61 -0.02 3.53 -5.61
N ILE A 62 1.00 3.31 -6.44
CA ILE A 62 2.34 2.86 -6.04
C ILE A 62 3.35 3.83 -6.63
N GLY A 63 4.26 4.34 -5.80
CA GLY A 63 5.22 5.35 -6.23
C GLY A 63 6.41 5.51 -5.29
N PRO A 64 7.46 6.23 -5.73
CA PRO A 64 8.61 6.56 -4.90
C PRO A 64 8.20 7.42 -3.69
N ARG A 65 9.04 7.40 -2.65
CA ARG A 65 8.87 8.25 -1.47
C ARG A 65 8.87 9.74 -1.87
N GLY A 66 7.91 10.50 -1.37
CA GLY A 66 7.82 11.95 -1.59
C GLY A 66 6.52 12.31 -2.31
N ASN A 67 6.37 11.86 -3.55
CA ASN A 67 5.34 12.37 -4.47
C ASN A 67 4.03 11.56 -4.47
N ILE A 68 3.95 10.47 -3.70
CA ILE A 68 2.82 9.54 -3.81
C ILE A 68 1.48 10.13 -3.34
N TYR A 69 1.51 11.17 -2.50
CA TYR A 69 0.28 11.80 -2.00
C TYR A 69 -0.22 12.93 -2.90
N ASP A 70 0.59 13.42 -3.84
CA ASP A 70 0.18 14.49 -4.76
C ASP A 70 -0.80 13.97 -5.83
N GLN A 71 -0.98 12.65 -5.90
CA GLN A 71 -1.81 11.94 -6.86
C GLN A 71 -3.12 11.40 -6.26
N LEU A 72 -3.41 11.74 -5.00
CA LEU A 72 -4.57 11.27 -4.20
C LEU A 72 -5.43 12.44 -3.75
#